data_AF-A0A9N8YUU6-F1
#
_entry.id   AF-A0A9N8YUU6-F1
#
_cell.length_a   1.000
_cell.length_b   1.000
_cell.length_c   1.000
_cell.angle_alpha   90.00
_cell.angle_beta   90.00
_cell.angle_gamma   90.00
#
_symmetry.space_group_name_H-M   'P 1'
#
loop_
_entity.id
_entity.type
_entity.pdbx_description
1 polymer ?
#
loop_
_entity_poly.entity_id
_entity_poly.type
_entity_poly.pdbx_seq_one_letter_code
_entity_poly.pdbx_strand_id
1 'polypeptide(L)'
;MCAHRAARRETLGNLLSSLQEELNLNPSQPLFKLTYASSPNWPYYLTETQPSSSTLKIAILDSSFNPPTKAHMQLLLESLKNHSNTKTNNNSKFFDACLLLYAIKNADKTPSSSDAGPVDRILMMESLASQIHSTEIEQNIATGVITHPLFMDKAKAIHSYFNNNNNNNKLTSYSIDSSIDSSSIIINYSSQISLYFILGFDTVIRLFNPQYYSNIYKELDSFFKISNIICANRDGYGGRESEEKFFQSDILKEIIGESEKIIRVKLDDNVAKISSTNVRKAIINIEQENDGGDDDKREEMIKSILYDFCPESVAEFVFQEKLYRNTR
;
A
#
# COMPACT_ATOMS: atom_id res chain seq x y z
N MET A 1 10.95 -17.79 -17.22
CA MET A 1 10.14 -17.65 -15.97
C MET A 1 10.34 -18.89 -15.11
N CYS A 2 10.74 -18.75 -13.84
CA CYS A 2 10.88 -19.91 -12.93
C CYS A 2 9.49 -20.52 -12.62
N ALA A 3 9.39 -21.84 -12.49
CA ALA A 3 8.12 -22.57 -12.24
C ALA A 3 7.32 -22.01 -11.06
N HIS A 4 8.00 -21.56 -10.00
CA HIS A 4 7.37 -20.91 -8.85
C HIS A 4 6.61 -19.62 -9.23
N ARG A 5 7.16 -18.79 -10.11
CA ARG A 5 6.52 -17.53 -10.54
C ARG A 5 5.28 -17.79 -11.40
N ALA A 6 5.30 -18.82 -12.25
CA ALA A 6 4.15 -19.22 -13.05
C ALA A 6 2.99 -19.71 -12.15
N ALA A 7 3.27 -20.61 -11.20
CA ALA A 7 2.26 -21.07 -10.23
C ALA A 7 1.71 -19.92 -9.37
N ARG A 8 2.57 -18.97 -8.98
CA ARG A 8 2.14 -17.79 -8.22
C ARG A 8 1.23 -16.88 -9.05
N ARG A 9 1.53 -16.68 -10.33
CA ARG A 9 0.69 -15.91 -11.27
C ARG A 9 -0.70 -16.53 -11.41
N GLU A 10 -0.78 -17.85 -11.53
CA GLU A 10 -2.06 -18.58 -11.57
C GLU A 10 -2.86 -18.41 -10.27
N THR A 11 -2.21 -18.58 -9.13
CA THR A 11 -2.82 -18.39 -7.81
C THR A 11 -3.43 -16.99 -7.65
N LEU A 12 -2.68 -15.95 -8.05
CA LEU A 12 -3.16 -14.56 -8.02
C LEU A 12 -4.28 -14.32 -9.02
N GLY A 13 -4.22 -14.93 -10.21
CA GLY A 13 -5.30 -14.91 -11.19
C GLY A 13 -6.61 -15.46 -10.62
N ASN A 14 -6.55 -16.64 -9.99
CA ASN A 14 -7.71 -17.28 -9.35
C ASN A 14 -8.26 -16.43 -8.19
N LEU A 15 -7.38 -15.84 -7.37
CA LEU A 15 -7.79 -14.94 -6.28
C LEU A 15 -8.54 -13.71 -6.81
N LEU A 16 -8.04 -13.09 -7.89
CA LEU A 16 -8.68 -11.92 -8.50
C LEU A 16 -10.01 -12.28 -9.17
N SER A 17 -10.12 -13.43 -9.83
CA SER A 17 -11.38 -13.93 -10.38
C SER A 17 -12.41 -14.14 -9.28
N SER A 18 -12.03 -14.81 -8.17
CA SER A 18 -12.91 -14.99 -7.01
C SER A 18 -13.33 -13.65 -6.38
N LEU A 19 -12.40 -12.68 -6.27
CA LEU A 19 -12.72 -11.34 -5.78
C LEU A 19 -13.73 -10.63 -6.71
N GLN A 20 -13.60 -10.80 -8.02
CA GLN A 20 -14.52 -10.21 -9.00
C GLN A 20 -15.91 -10.86 -8.94
N GLU A 21 -15.99 -12.18 -8.76
CA GLU A 21 -17.25 -12.90 -8.56
C GLU A 21 -17.98 -12.41 -7.30
N GLU A 22 -17.26 -12.30 -6.18
CA GLU A 22 -17.81 -11.78 -4.91
C GLU A 22 -18.30 -10.33 -5.05
N LEU A 23 -17.52 -9.49 -5.75
CA LEU A 23 -17.92 -8.12 -6.07
C LEU A 23 -19.18 -8.08 -6.95
N ASN A 24 -19.34 -9.00 -7.90
CA ASN A 24 -20.52 -9.06 -8.76
C ASN A 24 -21.78 -9.45 -7.96
N LEU A 25 -21.65 -10.28 -6.93
CA LEU A 25 -22.74 -10.66 -6.04
C LEU A 25 -23.20 -9.52 -5.14
N ASN A 26 -22.27 -8.68 -4.65
CA ASN A 26 -22.60 -7.49 -3.88
C ASN A 26 -21.76 -6.26 -4.30
N PRO A 27 -22.14 -5.56 -5.39
CA PRO A 27 -21.34 -4.47 -5.96
C PRO A 27 -21.13 -3.28 -5.02
N SER A 28 -22.01 -3.12 -4.02
CA SER A 28 -21.96 -2.02 -3.05
C SER A 28 -21.05 -2.29 -1.86
N GLN A 29 -20.64 -3.55 -1.66
CA GLN A 29 -19.82 -3.94 -0.52
C GLN A 29 -18.33 -3.86 -0.90
N PRO A 30 -17.53 -3.04 -0.20
CA PRO A 30 -16.11 -2.98 -0.46
C PRO A 30 -15.42 -4.21 0.10
N LEU A 31 -14.54 -4.80 -0.72
CA LEU A 31 -13.86 -6.06 -0.43
C LEU A 31 -12.36 -5.82 -0.40
N PHE A 32 -11.71 -6.40 0.60
CA PHE A 32 -10.27 -6.43 0.77
C PHE A 32 -9.79 -7.87 0.85
N LYS A 33 -8.74 -8.21 0.11
CA LYS A 33 -8.05 -9.51 0.23
C LYS A 33 -6.55 -9.29 0.34
N LEU A 34 -5.92 -9.96 1.31
CA LEU A 34 -4.47 -10.10 1.34
C LEU A 34 -4.00 -10.98 0.19
N THR A 35 -2.91 -10.60 -0.45
CA THR A 35 -2.26 -11.43 -1.46
C THR A 35 -0.96 -12.01 -0.92
N TYR A 36 -0.19 -11.23 -0.15
CA TYR A 36 1.07 -11.66 0.46
C TYR A 36 1.22 -11.04 1.86
N ALA A 37 1.93 -11.74 2.74
CA ALA A 37 2.39 -11.24 4.02
C ALA A 37 3.80 -11.78 4.30
N SER A 38 4.66 -10.96 4.89
CA SER A 38 6.03 -11.36 5.27
C SER A 38 6.05 -12.35 6.45
N SER A 39 4.94 -12.46 7.18
CA SER A 39 4.76 -13.38 8.30
C SER A 39 3.36 -14.01 8.25
N PRO A 40 3.20 -15.29 8.61
CA PRO A 40 1.87 -15.91 8.73
C PRO A 40 1.01 -15.27 9.82
N ASN A 41 1.62 -14.53 10.75
CA ASN A 41 0.93 -13.85 11.84
C ASN A 41 0.69 -12.36 11.58
N TRP A 42 0.98 -11.86 10.37
CA TRP A 42 0.68 -10.47 10.02
C TRP A 42 -0.78 -10.15 10.38
N PRO A 43 -1.06 -9.02 11.06
CA PRO A 43 -0.19 -7.86 11.33
C PRO A 43 0.51 -7.89 12.71
N TYR A 44 0.58 -9.04 13.38
CA TYR A 44 1.17 -9.17 14.71
C TYR A 44 2.60 -9.74 14.67
N TYR A 45 3.44 -9.32 15.62
CA TYR A 45 4.71 -9.97 15.92
C TYR A 45 4.52 -11.07 16.96
N LEU A 46 5.24 -12.19 16.81
CA LEU A 46 5.13 -13.35 17.71
C LEU A 46 5.71 -13.12 19.11
N THR A 47 6.48 -12.05 19.33
CA THR A 47 7.45 -11.98 20.42
C THR A 47 7.08 -11.07 21.58
N GLU A 48 6.00 -10.31 21.51
CA GLU A 48 5.63 -9.41 22.60
C GLU A 48 4.32 -9.83 23.24
N THR A 49 4.34 -9.97 24.56
CA THR A 49 3.16 -9.92 25.42
C THR A 49 2.52 -8.55 25.25
N GLN A 50 1.80 -8.37 24.14
CA GLN A 50 1.08 -7.15 23.86
C GLN A 50 0.04 -6.97 24.98
N PRO A 51 0.01 -5.81 25.65
CA PRO A 51 -1.04 -5.55 26.62
C PRO A 51 -2.38 -5.72 25.91
N SER A 52 -3.33 -6.38 26.58
CA SER A 52 -4.64 -6.79 26.04
C SER A 52 -5.54 -5.64 25.53
N SER A 53 -5.04 -4.40 25.52
CA SER A 53 -5.74 -3.19 25.09
C SER A 53 -4.90 -2.26 24.16
N SER A 54 -3.82 -2.73 23.52
CA SER A 54 -3.09 -1.87 22.57
C SER A 54 -3.85 -1.69 21.26
N THR A 55 -3.84 -0.46 20.74
CA THR A 55 -4.35 -0.17 19.38
C THR A 55 -3.30 -0.58 18.36
N LEU A 56 -3.66 -1.48 17.46
CA LEU A 56 -2.86 -1.91 16.33
C LEU A 56 -2.80 -0.80 15.27
N LYS A 57 -1.61 -0.31 14.96
CA LYS A 57 -1.37 0.77 14.00
C LYS A 57 -0.77 0.23 12.71
N ILE A 58 -1.52 0.37 11.62
CA ILE A 58 -1.11 -0.12 10.29
C ILE A 58 -0.82 1.05 9.37
N ALA A 59 0.41 1.16 8.89
CA ALA A 59 0.79 2.09 7.82
C ALA A 59 0.39 1.52 6.45
N ILE A 60 -0.35 2.28 5.66
CA ILE A 60 -0.89 1.84 4.36
C ILE A 60 -0.36 2.73 3.26
N LEU A 61 0.45 2.19 2.35
CA LEU A 61 0.81 2.87 1.11
C LEU A 61 -0.16 2.42 0.00
N ASP A 62 -1.11 3.29 -0.35
CA ASP A 62 -2.08 3.08 -1.43
C ASP A 62 -1.58 3.70 -2.74
N SER A 63 -1.40 2.89 -3.77
CA SER A 63 -0.94 3.36 -5.09
C SER A 63 -1.35 2.39 -6.21
N SER A 64 -1.22 2.85 -7.46
CA SER A 64 -1.42 2.00 -8.63
C SER A 64 -0.26 1.02 -8.89
N PHE A 65 0.91 1.24 -8.27
CA PHE A 65 2.10 0.38 -8.34
C PHE A 65 2.42 -0.14 -9.75
N ASN A 66 2.60 0.77 -10.72
CA ASN A 66 2.66 0.42 -12.14
C ASN A 66 3.80 1.13 -12.90
N PRO A 67 5.08 0.83 -12.62
CA PRO A 67 5.56 -0.07 -11.56
C PRO A 67 5.72 0.66 -10.22
N PRO A 68 5.92 -0.04 -9.08
CA PRO A 68 6.52 0.58 -7.91
C PRO A 68 7.87 1.23 -8.26
N THR A 69 8.16 2.37 -7.66
CA THR A 69 9.39 3.14 -7.89
C THR A 69 10.13 3.37 -6.58
N LYS A 70 11.39 3.84 -6.64
CA LYS A 70 12.16 4.22 -5.44
C LYS A 70 11.43 5.28 -4.60
N ALA A 71 10.63 6.14 -5.22
CA ALA A 71 9.76 7.08 -4.50
C ALA A 71 8.72 6.40 -3.63
N HIS A 72 8.11 5.31 -4.09
CA HIS A 72 7.17 4.54 -3.28
C HIS A 72 7.86 3.91 -2.06
N MET A 73 9.03 3.29 -2.30
CA MET A 73 9.82 2.66 -1.23
C MET A 73 10.27 3.69 -0.19
N GLN A 74 10.86 4.81 -0.62
CA GLN A 74 11.33 5.85 0.29
C GLN A 74 10.16 6.52 1.02
N LEU A 75 9.03 6.76 0.36
CA LEU A 75 7.84 7.30 1.01
C LEU A 75 7.37 6.42 2.16
N LEU A 76 7.32 5.10 1.96
CA LEU A 76 7.01 4.18 3.05
C LEU A 76 8.08 4.26 4.15
N LEU A 77 9.35 4.10 3.82
CA LEU A 77 10.43 4.06 4.82
C LEU A 77 10.55 5.34 5.65
N GLU A 78 10.46 6.52 5.02
CA GLU A 78 10.50 7.80 5.73
C GLU A 78 9.26 8.02 6.60
N SER A 79 8.09 7.52 6.17
CA SER A 79 6.90 7.53 7.02
C SER A 79 7.12 6.70 8.28
N LEU A 80 7.78 5.55 8.19
CA LEU A 80 8.05 4.68 9.33
C LEU A 80 9.14 5.23 10.27
N LYS A 81 10.23 5.78 9.71
CA LYS A 81 11.34 6.37 10.49
C LYS A 81 10.93 7.57 11.32
N ASN A 82 10.18 8.51 10.73
CA ASN A 82 9.76 9.74 11.42
C ASN A 82 8.97 9.47 12.71
N HIS A 83 8.38 8.29 12.82
CA HIS A 83 7.59 7.89 13.99
C HIS A 83 8.35 6.98 14.96
N SER A 84 9.53 6.47 14.59
CA SER A 84 10.36 5.63 15.47
C SER A 84 11.21 6.46 16.45
N ASN A 85 11.35 7.78 16.24
CA ASN A 85 12.21 8.69 17.00
C ASN A 85 11.50 9.47 18.13
N THR A 86 10.34 9.00 18.60
CA THR A 86 9.74 9.61 19.80
C THR A 86 10.67 9.39 21.00
N LYS A 87 11.01 10.49 21.69
CA LYS A 87 12.05 10.64 22.74
C LYS A 87 11.78 9.85 24.04
N THR A 88 11.30 8.63 23.96
CA THR A 88 11.19 7.69 25.08
C THR A 88 12.28 6.64 24.90
N ASN A 89 13.10 6.42 25.92
CA ASN A 89 14.26 5.51 25.94
C ASN A 89 13.95 4.00 25.71
N ASN A 90 12.84 3.67 25.05
CA ASN A 90 12.49 2.32 24.63
C ASN A 90 12.44 2.29 23.10
N ASN A 91 13.10 1.31 22.49
CA ASN A 91 13.12 1.02 21.05
C ASN A 91 11.72 0.65 20.45
N SER A 92 10.63 1.26 20.89
CA SER A 92 9.28 0.87 20.45
C SER A 92 8.97 1.47 19.07
N LYS A 93 8.70 0.60 18.09
CA LYS A 93 8.18 1.00 16.78
C LYS A 93 6.81 1.66 16.95
N PHE A 94 6.53 2.74 16.20
CA PHE A 94 5.20 3.37 16.23
C PHE A 94 4.14 2.61 15.42
N PHE A 95 4.55 1.96 14.33
CA PHE A 95 3.69 1.12 13.51
C PHE A 95 3.98 -0.35 13.79
N ASP A 96 2.92 -1.13 13.94
CA ASP A 96 3.00 -2.57 14.15
C ASP A 96 3.15 -3.32 12.82
N ALA A 97 2.55 -2.77 11.76
CA ALA A 97 2.56 -3.38 10.45
C ALA A 97 2.46 -2.35 9.31
N CYS A 98 2.86 -2.79 8.12
CA CYS A 98 2.75 -2.07 6.87
C CYS A 98 1.88 -2.84 5.86
N LEU A 99 1.18 -2.12 5.00
CA LEU A 99 0.37 -2.67 3.92
C LEU A 99 0.62 -1.88 2.62
N LEU A 100 1.03 -2.56 1.56
CA LEU A 100 0.95 -2.04 0.20
C LEU A 100 -0.43 -2.36 -0.36
N LEU A 101 -1.21 -1.33 -0.69
CA LEU A 101 -2.61 -1.48 -1.11
C LEU A 101 -2.81 -1.09 -2.57
N TYR A 102 -3.39 -1.99 -3.36
CA TYR A 102 -3.75 -1.75 -4.74
C TYR A 102 -5.27 -1.81 -4.97
N ALA A 103 -5.85 -0.68 -5.39
CA ALA A 103 -7.24 -0.63 -5.81
C ALA A 103 -7.38 -1.10 -7.28
N ILE A 104 -8.13 -2.19 -7.50
CA ILE A 104 -8.32 -2.76 -8.84
C ILE A 104 -9.14 -1.81 -9.75
N LYS A 105 -9.94 -0.93 -9.15
CA LYS A 105 -10.60 0.21 -9.79
C LYS A 105 -10.00 1.50 -9.23
N ASN A 106 -9.64 2.44 -10.11
CA ASN A 106 -9.28 3.80 -9.71
C ASN A 106 -10.45 4.74 -10.00
N ALA A 107 -10.71 5.71 -9.11
CA ALA A 107 -11.80 6.68 -9.31
C ALA A 107 -11.56 7.59 -10.52
N ASP A 108 -10.30 7.98 -10.75
CA ASP A 108 -9.95 9.05 -11.71
C ASP A 108 -9.16 8.56 -12.93
N LYS A 109 -8.82 7.28 -13.02
CA LYS A 109 -7.88 6.76 -14.04
C LYS A 109 -8.48 5.61 -14.83
N THR A 110 -8.57 5.81 -16.14
CA THR A 110 -8.77 4.73 -17.13
C THR A 110 -7.43 4.01 -17.37
N PRO A 111 -7.40 2.67 -17.35
CA PRO A 111 -6.21 1.91 -17.72
C PRO A 111 -5.76 2.25 -19.15
N SER A 112 -4.47 2.50 -19.35
CA SER A 112 -3.88 2.62 -20.69
C SER A 112 -3.40 1.27 -21.22
N SER A 113 -3.27 1.11 -22.53
CA SER A 113 -2.69 -0.12 -23.13
C SER A 113 -1.25 -0.41 -22.68
N SER A 114 -0.51 0.63 -22.26
CA SER A 114 0.83 0.52 -21.71
C SER A 114 0.87 0.17 -20.21
N ASP A 115 -0.28 -0.06 -19.58
CA ASP A 115 -0.32 -0.42 -18.16
C ASP A 115 -0.12 -1.93 -17.96
N ALA A 116 0.62 -2.31 -16.91
CA ALA A 116 0.73 -3.72 -16.52
C ALA A 116 -0.63 -4.22 -15.99
N GLY A 117 -0.91 -5.51 -16.21
CA GLY A 117 -2.11 -6.16 -15.71
C GLY A 117 -2.15 -6.23 -14.17
N PRO A 118 -3.34 -6.45 -13.56
CA PRO A 118 -3.48 -6.54 -12.10
C PRO A 118 -2.54 -7.56 -11.44
N VAL A 119 -2.37 -8.74 -12.05
CA VAL A 119 -1.49 -9.79 -11.51
C VAL A 119 -0.03 -9.34 -11.49
N ASP A 120 0.45 -8.71 -12.57
CA ASP A 120 1.81 -8.18 -12.65
C ASP A 120 2.06 -7.09 -11.61
N ARG A 121 1.09 -6.21 -11.39
CA ARG A 121 1.18 -5.17 -10.35
C ARG A 121 1.32 -5.78 -8.96
N ILE A 122 0.53 -6.80 -8.65
CA ILE A 122 0.63 -7.51 -7.36
C ILE A 122 1.98 -8.20 -7.23
N LEU A 123 2.48 -8.89 -8.27
CA LEU A 123 3.80 -9.53 -8.24
C LEU A 123 4.93 -8.51 -8.05
N MET A 124 4.83 -7.31 -8.66
CA MET A 124 5.76 -6.22 -8.39
C MET A 124 5.64 -5.70 -6.94
N MET A 125 4.44 -5.62 -6.37
CA MET A 125 4.24 -5.27 -4.96
C MET A 125 4.84 -6.32 -4.02
N GLU A 126 4.68 -7.61 -4.32
CA GLU A 126 5.29 -8.71 -3.54
C GLU A 126 6.83 -8.63 -3.60
N SER A 127 7.38 -8.33 -4.77
CA SER A 127 8.82 -8.12 -4.96
C SER A 127 9.32 -6.94 -4.12
N LEU A 128 8.58 -5.82 -4.11
CA LEU A 128 8.89 -4.66 -3.26
C LEU A 128 8.79 -5.01 -1.76
N ALA A 129 7.71 -5.68 -1.35
CA ALA A 129 7.49 -6.05 0.04
C ALA A 129 8.60 -6.97 0.57
N SER A 130 9.02 -7.96 -0.23
CA SER A 130 10.15 -8.84 0.10
C SER A 130 11.47 -8.08 0.23
N GLN A 131 11.75 -7.13 -0.68
CA GLN A 131 12.94 -6.30 -0.58
C GLN A 131 12.94 -5.42 0.67
N ILE A 132 11.80 -4.77 0.99
CA ILE A 132 11.67 -3.94 2.20
C ILE A 132 11.83 -4.78 3.47
N HIS A 133 11.20 -5.96 3.52
CA HIS A 133 11.33 -6.89 4.65
C HIS A 133 12.77 -7.30 4.90
N SER A 134 13.58 -7.43 3.84
CA SER A 134 15.00 -7.80 3.91
C SER A 134 15.94 -6.64 4.29
N THR A 135 15.43 -5.42 4.47
CA THR A 135 16.26 -4.28 4.91
C THR A 135 16.54 -4.33 6.41
N GLU A 136 17.51 -3.53 6.88
CA GLU A 136 17.85 -3.42 8.32
C GLU A 136 16.66 -3.08 9.22
N ILE A 137 15.62 -2.46 8.65
CA ILE A 137 14.36 -2.25 9.32
C ILE A 137 13.45 -3.43 8.95
N GLU A 138 13.59 -4.57 9.64
CA GLU A 138 12.71 -5.71 9.41
C GLU A 138 11.25 -5.27 9.64
N GLN A 139 10.50 -5.13 8.54
CA GLN A 139 9.12 -4.68 8.57
C GLN A 139 8.16 -5.85 8.47
N ASN A 140 7.16 -5.85 9.35
CA ASN A 140 5.97 -6.68 9.23
C ASN A 140 5.07 -6.12 8.12
N ILE A 141 5.27 -6.60 6.90
CA ILE A 141 4.70 -6.00 5.69
C ILE A 141 3.82 -6.99 4.94
N ALA A 142 2.70 -6.51 4.43
CA ALA A 142 1.80 -7.26 3.57
C ALA A 142 1.46 -6.49 2.30
N THR A 143 0.89 -7.20 1.34
CA THR A 143 0.25 -6.62 0.15
C THR A 143 -1.20 -7.06 0.09
N GLY A 144 -2.07 -6.17 -0.38
CA GLY A 144 -3.47 -6.49 -0.54
C GLY A 144 -4.12 -5.73 -1.68
N VAL A 145 -5.27 -6.25 -2.09
CA VAL A 145 -6.10 -5.69 -3.16
C VAL A 145 -7.45 -5.24 -2.61
N ILE A 146 -7.99 -4.19 -3.23
CA ILE A 146 -9.30 -3.65 -2.86
C ILE A 146 -10.15 -3.32 -4.08
N THR A 147 -11.46 -3.55 -3.96
CA THR A 147 -12.42 -3.37 -5.06
C THR A 147 -12.88 -1.94 -5.28
N HIS A 148 -12.79 -1.09 -4.25
CA HIS A 148 -13.37 0.26 -4.26
C HIS A 148 -12.29 1.36 -4.20
N PRO A 149 -12.49 2.47 -4.92
CA PRO A 149 -11.47 3.50 -5.06
C PRO A 149 -11.47 4.55 -3.94
N LEU A 150 -12.59 4.76 -3.24
CA LEU A 150 -12.72 5.79 -2.21
C LEU A 150 -12.09 5.35 -0.89
N PHE A 151 -11.38 6.26 -0.20
CA PHE A 151 -10.66 5.94 1.03
C PHE A 151 -11.57 5.46 2.17
N MET A 152 -12.80 5.97 2.26
CA MET A 152 -13.78 5.54 3.24
C MET A 152 -14.14 4.07 3.07
N ASP A 153 -14.34 3.64 1.82
CA ASP A 153 -14.64 2.26 1.48
C ASP A 153 -13.42 1.36 1.70
N LYS A 154 -12.21 1.90 1.44
CA LYS A 154 -10.96 1.22 1.75
C LYS A 154 -10.82 0.91 3.23
N ALA A 155 -10.99 1.92 4.07
CA ALA A 155 -10.93 1.76 5.52
C ALA A 155 -11.98 0.76 6.02
N LYS A 156 -13.24 0.88 5.58
CA LYS A 156 -14.33 -0.04 5.96
C LYS A 156 -14.04 -1.50 5.59
N ALA A 157 -13.52 -1.75 4.39
CA ALA A 157 -13.21 -3.12 3.95
C ALA A 157 -12.06 -3.73 4.77
N ILE A 158 -11.01 -2.96 5.04
CA ILE A 158 -9.87 -3.42 5.85
C ILE A 158 -10.33 -3.73 7.28
N HIS A 159 -11.14 -2.87 7.90
CA HIS A 159 -11.72 -3.16 9.22
C HIS A 159 -12.63 -4.40 9.20
N SER A 160 -13.47 -4.55 8.18
CA SER A 160 -14.32 -5.72 8.02
C SER A 160 -13.51 -7.02 7.93
N TYR A 161 -12.40 -7.00 7.18
CA TYR A 161 -11.49 -8.14 7.07
C TYR A 161 -10.96 -8.58 8.45
N PHE A 162 -10.49 -7.64 9.27
CA PHE A 162 -9.99 -7.97 10.62
C PHE A 162 -11.09 -8.44 11.56
N ASN A 163 -12.26 -7.81 11.54
CA ASN A 163 -13.39 -8.22 12.36
C ASN A 163 -13.86 -9.65 12.03
N ASN A 164 -13.90 -10.00 10.74
CA ASN A 164 -14.28 -11.35 10.30
C ASN A 164 -13.25 -12.40 10.72
N ASN A 165 -11.96 -12.10 10.59
CA ASN A 165 -10.90 -13.03 11.02
C ASN A 165 -10.90 -13.25 12.54
N ASN A 166 -11.13 -12.19 13.32
CA ASN A 166 -11.25 -12.31 14.78
C ASN A 166 -12.45 -13.18 15.19
N ASN A 167 -13.57 -13.08 14.47
CA ASN A 167 -14.74 -13.94 14.72
C ASN A 167 -14.47 -15.41 14.34
N ASN A 168 -13.79 -15.65 13.22
CA ASN A 168 -13.42 -17.01 12.82
C ASN A 168 -12.46 -17.67 13.82
N ASN A 169 -11.50 -16.92 14.37
CA ASN A 169 -10.60 -17.40 15.41
C ASN A 169 -11.29 -17.62 16.77
N LYS A 170 -12.42 -16.95 17.05
CA LYS A 170 -13.26 -17.26 18.22
C LYS A 170 -14.04 -18.56 18.03
N LEU A 171 -14.51 -18.86 16.82
CA LEU A 171 -15.30 -20.06 16.52
C LEU A 171 -14.50 -21.37 16.55
N THR A 172 -13.18 -21.33 16.37
CA THR A 172 -12.30 -22.50 16.47
C THR A 172 -11.94 -22.90 17.91
N SER A 173 -12.50 -22.22 18.92
CA SER A 173 -12.38 -22.59 20.33
C SER A 173 -13.36 -23.70 20.74
N TYR A 174 -13.25 -24.88 20.12
CA TYR A 174 -13.86 -26.09 20.67
C TYR A 174 -12.94 -26.68 21.75
N SER A 175 -13.52 -26.90 22.92
CA SER A 175 -12.89 -27.47 24.11
C SER A 175 -12.09 -28.74 23.77
N ILE A 176 -10.76 -28.66 23.88
CA ILE A 176 -9.93 -29.86 23.95
C ILE A 176 -10.12 -30.43 25.36
N ASP A 177 -10.55 -31.68 25.38
CA ASP A 177 -10.76 -32.51 26.56
C ASP A 177 -9.55 -32.44 27.50
N SER A 178 -9.83 -32.30 28.79
CA SER A 178 -8.88 -32.05 29.86
C SER A 178 -7.99 -33.26 30.09
N SER A 179 -6.82 -33.35 29.44
CA SER A 179 -5.75 -34.26 29.89
C SER A 179 -4.32 -34.03 29.36
N ILE A 180 -3.99 -32.95 28.64
CA ILE A 180 -2.59 -32.73 28.22
C ILE A 180 -2.12 -31.30 28.52
N ASP A 181 -1.03 -31.26 29.27
CA ASP A 181 -0.26 -30.10 29.69
C ASP A 181 0.56 -29.50 28.52
N SER A 182 0.67 -28.17 28.53
CA SER A 182 1.68 -27.31 27.91
C SER A 182 1.49 -26.77 26.47
N SER A 183 1.08 -25.49 26.46
CA SER A 183 1.44 -24.39 25.55
C SER A 183 0.81 -24.28 24.15
N SER A 184 -0.52 -24.19 24.08
CA SER A 184 -1.15 -23.32 23.08
C SER A 184 -1.42 -21.96 23.74
N ILE A 185 -0.56 -20.98 23.48
CA ILE A 185 -0.80 -19.59 23.90
C ILE A 185 -2.02 -19.11 23.11
N ILE A 186 -3.18 -19.08 23.73
CA ILE A 186 -4.41 -18.49 23.17
C ILE A 186 -4.23 -16.97 23.22
N ILE A 187 -3.78 -16.37 22.13
CA ILE A 187 -3.66 -14.90 22.07
C ILE A 187 -4.99 -14.30 21.60
N ASN A 188 -5.86 -13.95 22.56
CA ASN A 188 -7.07 -13.18 22.32
C ASN A 188 -6.71 -11.70 22.09
N TYR A 189 -6.32 -11.34 20.87
CA TYR A 189 -6.15 -9.93 20.51
C TYR A 189 -7.51 -9.27 20.26
N SER A 190 -8.02 -8.51 21.24
CA SER A 190 -9.11 -7.55 21.04
C SER A 190 -8.55 -6.14 20.76
N SER A 191 -7.55 -6.05 19.89
CA SER A 191 -6.90 -4.77 19.57
C SER A 191 -7.81 -3.92 18.69
N GLN A 192 -8.05 -2.68 19.11
CA GLN A 192 -8.60 -1.66 18.23
C GLN A 192 -7.61 -1.41 17.09
N ILE A 193 -8.08 -1.23 15.86
CA ILE A 193 -7.21 -0.98 14.70
C ILE A 193 -7.26 0.50 14.36
N SER A 194 -6.10 1.08 14.05
CA SER A 194 -5.99 2.43 13.52
C SER A 194 -5.16 2.41 12.23
N LEU A 195 -5.76 2.89 11.15
CA LEU A 195 -5.16 2.89 9.82
C LEU A 195 -4.45 4.23 9.56
N TYR A 196 -3.29 4.19 8.92
CA TYR A 196 -2.53 5.40 8.55
C TYR A 196 -2.25 5.37 7.05
N PHE A 197 -3.06 6.07 6.26
CA PHE A 197 -2.89 6.13 4.81
C PHE A 197 -1.77 7.11 4.45
N ILE A 198 -0.73 6.60 3.80
CA ILE A 198 0.40 7.38 3.29
C ILE A 198 0.06 7.89 1.90
N LEU A 199 -0.10 9.20 1.76
CA LEU A 199 -0.57 9.87 0.57
C LEU A 199 0.36 11.02 0.17
N GLY A 200 0.54 11.23 -1.14
CA GLY A 200 1.10 12.48 -1.65
C GLY A 200 0.12 13.63 -1.50
N PHE A 201 0.63 14.86 -1.35
CA PHE A 201 -0.16 16.07 -1.17
C PHE A 201 -1.28 16.25 -2.22
N ASP A 202 -1.03 15.89 -3.47
CA ASP A 202 -2.03 15.90 -4.54
C ASP A 202 -3.25 15.00 -4.27
N THR A 203 -3.01 13.86 -3.62
CA THR A 203 -4.06 12.91 -3.26
C THR A 203 -4.81 13.37 -2.03
N VAL A 204 -4.13 14.05 -1.10
CA VAL A 204 -4.78 14.68 0.05
C VAL A 204 -5.72 15.81 -0.42
N ILE A 205 -5.30 16.63 -1.39
CA ILE A 205 -6.20 17.64 -2.00
C ILE A 205 -7.45 16.95 -2.58
N ARG A 206 -7.28 15.83 -3.30
CA ARG A 206 -8.43 15.07 -3.85
C ARG A 206 -9.30 14.46 -2.75
N LEU A 207 -8.71 13.98 -1.66
CA LEU A 207 -9.46 13.47 -0.51
C LEU A 207 -10.42 14.53 0.06
N PHE A 208 -10.03 15.80 0.07
CA PHE A 208 -10.88 16.90 0.54
C PHE A 208 -11.70 17.57 -0.58
N ASN A 209 -11.79 16.97 -1.77
CA ASN A 209 -12.61 17.50 -2.85
C ASN A 209 -14.09 17.06 -2.68
N PRO A 210 -15.04 18.01 -2.53
CA PRO A 210 -16.46 17.70 -2.32
C PRO A 210 -17.10 16.81 -3.40
N GLN A 211 -16.55 16.75 -4.61
CA GLN A 211 -17.13 15.97 -5.72
C GLN A 211 -17.21 14.46 -5.44
N TYR A 212 -16.41 13.94 -4.49
CA TYR A 212 -16.37 12.52 -4.16
C TYR A 212 -17.35 12.12 -3.05
N TYR A 213 -18.15 13.08 -2.55
CA TYR A 213 -18.98 12.89 -1.36
C TYR A 213 -20.42 13.31 -1.61
N SER A 214 -21.35 12.60 -0.97
CA SER A 214 -22.70 13.13 -0.80
C SER A 214 -22.74 14.11 0.37
N ASN A 215 -21.98 13.84 1.43
CA ASN A 215 -21.77 14.74 2.55
C ASN A 215 -20.34 14.59 3.07
N ILE A 216 -19.45 15.47 2.60
CA ILE A 216 -18.02 15.42 2.91
C ILE A 216 -17.73 15.44 4.41
N TYR A 217 -18.44 16.27 5.19
CA TYR A 217 -18.24 16.39 6.63
C TYR A 217 -18.53 15.09 7.37
N LYS A 218 -19.71 14.50 7.12
CA LYS A 218 -20.12 13.25 7.77
C LYS A 218 -19.22 12.08 7.38
N GLU A 219 -18.87 12.00 6.10
CA GLU A 219 -18.09 10.88 5.55
C GLU A 219 -16.63 10.95 6.00
N LEU A 220 -16.02 12.13 6.01
CA LEU A 220 -14.66 12.31 6.51
C LEU A 220 -14.56 12.26 8.03
N ASP A 221 -15.53 12.77 8.80
CA ASP A 221 -15.59 12.55 10.25
C ASP A 221 -15.61 11.05 10.58
N SER A 222 -16.43 10.28 9.85
CA SER A 222 -16.48 8.82 10.00
C SER A 222 -15.16 8.14 9.64
N PHE A 223 -14.47 8.63 8.61
CA PHE A 223 -13.16 8.13 8.20
C PHE A 223 -12.08 8.40 9.25
N PHE A 224 -11.98 9.63 9.76
CA PHE A 224 -10.95 10.04 10.71
C PHE A 224 -11.13 9.46 12.12
N LYS A 225 -12.30 8.89 12.44
CA LYS A 225 -12.49 8.08 13.66
C LYS A 225 -11.64 6.81 13.71
N ILE A 226 -11.36 6.22 12.55
CA ILE A 226 -10.66 4.93 12.44
C ILE A 226 -9.35 5.03 11.63
N SER A 227 -9.16 6.14 10.92
CA SER A 227 -8.02 6.38 10.04
C SER A 227 -7.33 7.70 10.35
N ASN A 228 -6.07 7.78 9.92
CA ASN A 228 -5.23 8.96 9.91
C ASN A 228 -4.55 9.04 8.54
N ILE A 229 -4.01 10.22 8.21
CA ILE A 229 -3.27 10.45 6.97
C ILE A 229 -1.82 10.79 7.30
N ILE A 230 -0.89 10.24 6.52
CA ILE A 230 0.48 10.71 6.44
C ILE A 230 0.64 11.39 5.09
N CYS A 231 0.78 12.71 5.08
CA CYS A 231 0.88 13.53 3.89
C CYS A 231 2.34 13.83 3.56
N ALA A 232 2.81 13.33 2.42
CA ALA A 232 4.11 13.69 1.87
C ALA A 232 4.03 14.87 0.91
N ASN A 233 5.05 15.72 0.91
CA ASN A 233 5.23 16.76 -0.10
C ASN A 233 5.31 16.15 -1.50
N ARG A 234 4.84 16.90 -2.50
CA ARG A 234 4.90 16.50 -3.90
C ARG A 234 5.25 17.68 -4.79
N ASP A 235 6.21 17.47 -5.68
CA ASP A 235 6.60 18.50 -6.65
C ASP A 235 5.45 18.78 -7.64
N GLY A 236 5.36 20.03 -8.11
CA GLY A 236 4.32 20.47 -9.06
C GLY A 236 2.94 20.82 -8.47
N TYR A 237 2.76 20.80 -7.14
CA TYR A 237 1.49 21.14 -6.48
C TYR A 237 1.58 22.42 -5.64
N GLY A 238 2.11 23.50 -6.23
CA GLY A 238 2.16 24.84 -5.62
C GLY A 238 3.17 25.04 -4.49
N GLY A 239 3.94 23.99 -4.15
CA GLY A 239 5.02 24.05 -3.17
C GLY A 239 4.54 24.35 -1.74
N ARG A 240 5.49 24.73 -0.88
CA ARG A 240 5.27 24.90 0.56
C ARG A 240 4.16 25.91 0.89
N GLU A 241 4.02 26.97 0.11
CA GLU A 241 2.98 27.98 0.34
C GLU A 241 1.58 27.42 0.08
N SER A 242 1.40 26.66 -1.01
CA SER A 242 0.11 26.03 -1.32
C SER A 242 -0.24 24.95 -0.29
N GLU A 243 0.73 24.18 0.17
CA GLU A 243 0.54 23.24 1.28
C GLU A 243 0.07 23.96 2.53
N GLU A 244 0.75 25.03 2.92
CA GLU A 244 0.43 25.76 4.14
C GLU A 244 -0.97 26.38 4.08
N LYS A 245 -1.34 26.98 2.94
CA LYS A 245 -2.70 27.49 2.70
C LYS A 245 -3.75 26.38 2.80
N PHE A 246 -3.47 25.20 2.23
CA PHE A 246 -4.38 24.07 2.33
C PHE A 246 -4.55 23.65 3.78
N PHE A 247 -3.47 23.46 4.55
CA PHE A 247 -3.52 23.04 5.95
C PHE A 247 -4.16 24.07 6.90
N GLN A 248 -4.23 25.34 6.49
CA GLN A 248 -4.92 26.40 7.23
C GLN A 248 -6.38 26.62 6.80
N SER A 249 -6.88 25.87 5.83
CA SER A 249 -8.23 26.02 5.28
C SER A 249 -9.32 25.66 6.28
N ASP A 250 -10.48 26.30 6.14
CA ASP A 250 -11.61 26.10 7.06
C ASP A 250 -12.20 24.69 6.94
N ILE A 251 -12.21 24.10 5.74
CA ILE A 251 -12.69 22.72 5.54
C ILE A 251 -11.89 21.70 6.36
N LEU A 252 -10.57 21.88 6.50
CA LEU A 252 -9.79 21.02 7.38
C LEU A 252 -10.15 21.25 8.84
N LYS A 253 -10.17 22.52 9.28
CA LYS A 253 -10.51 22.85 10.67
C LYS A 253 -11.89 22.32 11.07
N GLU A 254 -12.86 22.38 10.18
CA GLU A 254 -14.22 21.89 10.42
C GLU A 254 -14.30 20.36 10.51
N ILE A 255 -13.48 19.63 9.74
CA ILE A 255 -13.54 18.16 9.65
C ILE A 255 -12.64 17.47 10.68
N ILE A 256 -11.39 17.93 10.83
CA ILE A 256 -10.41 17.30 11.73
C ILE A 256 -10.22 18.08 13.04
N GLY A 257 -10.74 19.30 13.16
CA GLY A 257 -10.57 20.13 14.36
C GLY A 257 -9.10 20.38 14.68
N GLU A 258 -8.77 20.36 15.97
CA GLU A 258 -7.40 20.46 16.49
C GLU A 258 -6.67 19.10 16.57
N SER A 259 -7.29 18.02 16.07
CA SER A 259 -6.72 16.68 16.21
C SER A 259 -5.58 16.44 15.21
N GLU A 260 -4.50 15.79 15.64
CA GLU A 260 -3.33 15.42 14.82
C GLU A 260 -3.63 14.25 13.87
N LYS A 261 -4.68 14.36 13.05
CA LYS A 261 -5.15 13.33 12.12
C LYS A 261 -4.39 13.30 10.80
N ILE A 262 -3.67 14.37 10.48
CA ILE A 262 -2.84 14.47 9.29
C ILE A 262 -1.42 14.80 9.72
N ILE A 263 -0.50 13.86 9.49
CA ILE A 263 0.91 13.98 9.83
C ILE A 263 1.66 14.34 8.56
N ARG A 264 2.47 15.40 8.59
CA ARG A 264 3.23 15.85 7.42
C ARG A 264 4.63 15.24 7.44
N VAL A 265 5.06 14.66 6.32
CA VAL A 265 6.41 14.13 6.12
C VAL A 265 7.05 14.79 4.89
N LYS A 266 8.37 14.95 4.91
CA LYS A 266 9.12 15.52 3.78
C LYS A 266 10.00 14.43 3.13
N LEU A 267 9.80 14.22 1.84
CA LEU A 267 10.67 13.44 0.97
C LEU A 267 11.78 14.31 0.39
N ASP A 268 12.88 13.64 0.02
CA ASP A 268 13.93 14.23 -0.79
C ASP A 268 13.38 14.72 -2.14
N ASP A 269 13.80 15.92 -2.55
CA ASP A 269 13.24 16.61 -3.72
C ASP A 269 13.55 15.88 -5.03
N ASN A 270 14.66 15.12 -5.12
CA ASN A 270 14.98 14.34 -6.32
C ASN A 270 14.08 13.11 -6.42
N VAL A 271 13.83 12.46 -5.27
CA VAL A 271 12.98 11.28 -5.21
C VAL A 271 11.52 11.63 -5.41
N ALA A 272 11.07 12.79 -4.92
CA ALA A 272 9.71 13.29 -5.09
C ALA A 272 9.31 13.50 -6.58
N LYS A 273 10.29 13.61 -7.48
CA LYS A 273 10.08 13.74 -8.94
C LYS A 273 9.92 12.41 -9.67
N ILE A 274 10.30 11.29 -9.04
CA ILE A 274 10.21 9.97 -9.66
C ILE A 274 8.74 9.54 -9.70
N SER A 275 8.22 9.28 -10.90
CA SER A 275 6.85 8.79 -11.09
C SER A 275 6.82 7.54 -11.96
N SER A 276 5.90 6.62 -11.66
CA SER A 276 5.73 5.40 -12.47
C SER A 276 5.42 5.72 -13.93
N THR A 277 4.69 6.81 -14.19
CA THR A 277 4.39 7.27 -15.56
C THR A 277 5.66 7.64 -16.32
N ASN A 278 6.62 8.33 -15.68
CA ASN A 278 7.88 8.69 -16.33
C ASN A 278 8.73 7.45 -16.63
N VAL A 279 8.74 6.45 -15.73
CA VAL A 279 9.41 5.17 -15.99
C VAL A 279 8.81 4.46 -17.21
N ARG A 280 7.48 4.33 -17.28
CA ARG A 280 6.82 3.71 -18.45
C ARG A 280 7.10 4.48 -19.75
N LYS A 281 7.01 5.81 -19.72
CA LYS A 281 7.32 6.65 -20.89
C LYS A 281 8.76 6.49 -21.35
N ALA A 282 9.72 6.42 -20.43
CA ALA A 282 11.12 6.25 -20.78
C ALA A 282 11.38 4.91 -21.47
N ILE A 283 10.79 3.81 -20.98
CA ILE A 283 10.88 2.48 -21.63
C ILE A 283 10.27 2.52 -23.03
N ILE A 284 9.07 3.09 -23.17
CA ILE A 284 8.37 3.20 -24.46
C ILE A 284 9.19 4.02 -25.47
N ASN A 285 9.80 5.13 -25.02
CA ASN A 285 10.62 5.97 -25.88
C ASN A 285 11.85 5.20 -26.39
N ILE A 286 12.55 4.46 -25.51
CA ILE A 286 13.69 3.62 -25.91
C ILE A 286 13.26 2.57 -26.95
N GLU A 287 12.11 1.93 -26.78
CA GLU A 287 11.58 0.94 -27.74
C GLU A 287 11.16 1.54 -29.10
N GLN A 288 10.92 2.85 -29.15
CA GLN A 288 10.53 3.57 -30.37
C GLN A 288 11.72 4.24 -31.07
N GLU A 289 12.86 4.39 -30.39
CA GLU A 289 14.08 4.92 -30.97
C GLU A 289 14.61 3.98 -32.06
N ASN A 290 14.92 4.55 -33.23
CA ASN A 290 15.43 3.79 -34.37
C ASN A 290 16.96 3.69 -34.21
N ASP A 291 17.40 2.72 -33.41
CA ASP A 291 18.79 2.51 -32.99
C ASP A 291 19.66 1.76 -34.02
N GLY A 292 19.16 1.57 -35.24
CA GLY A 292 19.89 0.84 -36.29
C GLY A 292 19.97 -0.67 -36.06
N GLY A 293 19.18 -1.22 -35.11
CA GLY A 293 19.07 -2.65 -34.87
C GLY A 293 20.04 -3.23 -33.83
N ASP A 294 20.58 -2.39 -32.93
CA ASP A 294 21.41 -2.84 -31.79
C ASP A 294 20.53 -3.19 -30.59
N ASP A 295 19.96 -4.40 -30.62
CA ASP A 295 19.06 -4.89 -29.56
C ASP A 295 19.76 -5.01 -28.20
N ASP A 296 21.06 -5.31 -28.16
CA ASP A 296 21.83 -5.44 -26.91
C ASP A 296 21.95 -4.08 -26.20
N LYS A 297 22.28 -3.03 -26.94
CA LYS A 297 22.32 -1.66 -26.41
C LYS A 297 20.95 -1.21 -25.88
N ARG A 298 19.86 -1.58 -26.57
CA ARG A 298 18.51 -1.26 -26.13
C ARG A 298 18.17 -1.94 -24.80
N GLU A 299 18.49 -3.23 -24.67
CA GLU A 299 18.31 -3.98 -23.42
C GLU A 299 19.10 -3.36 -22.27
N GLU A 300 20.36 -2.94 -22.49
CA GLU A 300 21.17 -2.25 -21.50
C GLU A 300 20.55 -0.91 -21.06
N MET A 301 20.06 -0.10 -22.00
CA MET A 301 19.40 1.17 -21.68
C MET A 301 18.12 0.98 -20.87
N ILE A 302 17.27 0.02 -21.24
CA ILE A 302 16.05 -0.30 -20.48
C ILE A 302 16.42 -0.78 -19.07
N LYS A 303 17.42 -1.66 -18.95
CA LYS A 303 17.89 -2.14 -17.66
C LYS A 303 18.40 -0.99 -16.79
N SER A 304 19.21 -0.07 -17.33
CA SER A 304 19.71 1.10 -16.60
C SER A 304 18.57 1.94 -16.04
N ILE A 305 17.60 2.32 -16.89
CA ILE A 305 16.44 3.13 -16.45
C ILE A 305 15.65 2.43 -15.34
N LEU A 306 15.42 1.13 -15.46
CA LEU A 306 14.71 0.39 -14.42
C LEU A 306 15.48 0.41 -13.09
N TYR A 307 16.78 0.14 -13.10
CA TYR A 307 17.60 0.13 -11.89
C TYR A 307 17.83 1.53 -11.31
N ASP A 308 17.77 2.58 -12.12
CA ASP A 308 17.86 3.96 -11.67
C ASP A 308 16.60 4.39 -10.90
N PHE A 309 15.41 4.00 -11.36
CA PHE A 309 14.14 4.52 -10.83
C PHE A 309 13.28 3.54 -10.04
N CYS A 310 13.51 2.24 -10.15
CA CYS A 310 12.77 1.20 -9.43
C CYS A 310 13.66 0.53 -8.35
N PRO A 311 13.06 0.00 -7.27
CA PRO A 311 13.75 -0.90 -6.37
C PRO A 311 14.27 -2.11 -7.13
N GLU A 312 15.44 -2.62 -6.77
CA GLU A 312 16.15 -3.70 -7.49
C GLU A 312 15.26 -4.91 -7.81
N SER A 313 14.50 -5.42 -6.83
CA SER A 313 13.63 -6.58 -7.04
C SER A 313 12.51 -6.31 -8.06
N VAL A 314 12.02 -5.07 -8.09
CA VAL A 314 10.99 -4.62 -9.03
C VAL A 314 11.59 -4.38 -10.41
N ALA A 315 12.76 -3.76 -10.48
CA ALA A 315 13.49 -3.52 -11.72
C ALA A 315 13.80 -4.85 -12.43
N GLU A 316 14.30 -5.84 -11.69
CA GLU A 316 14.58 -7.17 -12.20
C GLU A 316 13.31 -7.87 -12.69
N PHE A 317 12.21 -7.80 -11.94
CA PHE A 317 10.93 -8.35 -12.36
C PHE A 317 10.43 -7.72 -13.67
N VAL A 318 10.39 -6.40 -13.74
CA VAL A 318 9.91 -5.66 -14.93
C VAL A 318 10.77 -5.98 -16.14
N PHE A 319 12.09 -6.07 -15.97
CA PHE A 319 13.03 -6.41 -17.03
C PHE A 319 12.81 -7.84 -17.55
N GLN A 320 12.75 -8.83 -16.65
CA GLN A 320 12.58 -10.25 -17.00
C GLN A 320 11.23 -10.54 -17.67
N GLU A 321 10.16 -9.89 -17.21
CA GLU A 321 8.81 -10.08 -17.73
C GLU A 321 8.52 -9.17 -18.95
N LYS A 322 9.51 -8.39 -19.40
CA LYS A 322 9.42 -7.49 -20.55
C LYS A 322 8.22 -6.52 -20.48
N LEU A 323 7.85 -6.10 -19.27
CA LEU A 323 6.70 -5.21 -19.08
C LEU A 323 6.98 -3.82 -19.64
N TYR A 324 5.91 -3.14 -20.06
CA TYR A 324 5.93 -1.78 -20.62
C TYR A 324 6.62 -1.63 -21.98
N ARG A 325 7.09 -2.74 -22.55
CA ARG A 325 7.60 -2.79 -23.92
C ARG A 325 6.42 -2.93 -24.85
N ASN A 326 6.40 -2.18 -25.95
CA ASN A 326 5.37 -2.37 -26.96
C ASN A 326 5.57 -3.76 -27.57
N THR A 327 4.65 -4.69 -27.31
CA THR A 327 4.53 -5.88 -28.15
C THR A 327 4.19 -5.39 -29.55
N ARG A 328 5.17 -5.37 -30.45
CA ARG A 328 4.91 -5.29 -31.89
C ARG A 328 4.18 -6.53 -32.35
#